data_AF-A0A366M8Q8-F1
#
_entry.id   AF-A0A366M8Q8-F1
#
_cell.length_a   1.000
_cell.length_b   1.000
_cell.length_c   1.000
_cell.angle_alpha   90.00
_cell.angle_beta   90.00
_cell.angle_gamma   90.00
#
_symmetry.space_group_name_H-M   'P 1'
#
loop_
_entity.id
_entity.type
_entity.pdbx_description
1 polymer ?
#
loop_
_entity_poly.entity_id
_entity_poly.type
_entity_poly.pdbx_seq_one_letter_code
_entity_poly.pdbx_strand_id
1 'polypeptide(L)'
;MRLATIAGTALLMTTALATPAHAGGHYRCAIGSVTPAGDEYNLDAQICDGSGAFLVDVTITRGPAAGDYRCRMVMHFPLTDSIIGDGCRPI
;
A
#
# COMPACT_ATOMS: atom_id res chain seq x y z
N MET A 1 34.67 40.41 40.03
CA MET A 1 35.15 39.15 39.43
C MET A 1 33.94 38.40 38.88
N ARG A 2 33.91 38.15 37.57
CA ARG A 2 32.83 37.45 36.86
C ARG A 2 33.07 35.94 36.98
N LEU A 3 32.12 35.20 37.55
CA LEU A 3 32.05 33.75 37.42
C LEU A 3 31.03 33.41 36.33
N ALA A 4 31.58 32.90 35.25
CA ALA A 4 30.87 32.28 34.16
C ALA A 4 30.22 30.95 34.59
N THR A 5 29.48 30.39 33.64
CA THR A 5 29.16 28.97 33.42
C THR A 5 27.73 28.55 33.74
N ILE A 6 27.04 27.74 32.95
CA ILE A 6 27.22 27.17 31.61
C ILE A 6 25.79 26.80 31.18
N ALA A 7 25.53 26.90 29.87
CA ALA A 7 24.29 26.54 29.20
C ALA A 7 23.76 25.14 29.57
N GLY A 8 22.44 25.05 29.74
CA GLY A 8 21.73 23.78 29.97
C GLY A 8 20.45 23.72 29.14
N THR A 9 20.55 23.86 27.83
CA THR A 9 19.44 23.54 26.92
C THR A 9 19.36 22.02 26.81
N ALA A 10 18.52 21.40 27.65
CA ALA A 10 18.15 19.99 27.50
C ALA A 10 17.26 19.85 26.25
N LEU A 11 17.90 19.76 25.07
CA LEU A 11 17.23 19.46 23.82
C LEU A 11 16.84 17.97 23.79
N LEU A 12 15.53 17.73 23.91
CA LEU A 12 14.74 16.81 23.09
C LEU A 12 15.42 15.48 22.72
N MET A 13 15.37 14.50 23.63
CA MET A 13 15.41 13.09 23.25
C MET A 13 14.05 12.44 23.48
N THR A 14 12.98 13.01 22.91
CA THR A 14 11.84 12.19 22.54
C THR A 14 12.24 11.42 21.29
N THR A 15 12.90 10.28 21.50
CA THR A 15 12.98 9.24 20.48
C THR A 15 11.55 8.79 20.22
N ALA A 16 10.86 9.47 19.31
CA ALA A 16 9.66 8.95 18.71
C ALA A 16 10.05 7.59 18.17
N LEU A 17 9.56 6.54 18.82
CA LEU A 17 9.60 5.18 18.31
C LEU A 17 8.82 5.24 17.00
N ALA A 18 9.53 5.53 15.91
CA ALA A 18 9.02 5.37 14.57
C ALA A 18 8.83 3.87 14.40
N THR A 19 7.65 3.38 14.80
CA THR A 19 7.18 2.10 14.30
C THR A 19 7.33 2.18 12.78
N PRO A 20 7.96 1.19 12.12
CA PRO A 20 8.04 1.20 10.68
C PRO A 20 6.62 1.33 10.15
N ALA A 21 6.30 2.48 9.55
CA ALA A 21 5.08 2.65 8.79
C ALA A 21 5.27 1.74 7.58
N HIS A 22 4.79 0.50 7.69
CA HIS A 22 4.67 -0.38 6.54
C HIS A 22 3.66 0.32 5.64
N ALA A 23 4.16 1.13 4.71
CA ALA A 23 3.33 1.68 3.65
C ALA A 23 2.72 0.47 2.96
N GLY A 24 1.40 0.32 3.08
CA GLY A 24 0.68 -0.69 2.33
C GLY A 24 1.04 -0.55 0.86
N GLY A 25 1.09 -1.67 0.16
CA GLY A 25 1.29 -1.62 -1.28
C GLY A 25 0.17 -0.83 -1.95
N HIS A 26 0.44 -0.28 -3.11
CA HIS A 26 -0.60 0.33 -3.94
C HIS A 26 -0.39 -0.01 -5.41
N TYR A 27 -1.46 -0.37 -6.11
CA TYR A 27 -1.50 -0.46 -7.57
C TYR A 27 -2.65 0.38 -8.12
N ARG A 28 -2.37 1.00 -9.25
CA ARG A 28 -3.37 1.66 -10.10
C ARG A 28 -3.41 0.96 -11.44
N CYS A 29 -4.53 0.33 -11.75
CA CYS A 29 -4.73 -0.42 -12.98
C CYS A 29 -5.78 0.25 -13.89
N ALA A 30 -5.58 0.13 -15.20
CA ALA A 30 -6.55 0.68 -16.16
C ALA A 30 -7.83 -0.15 -16.21
N ILE A 31 -7.69 -1.48 -16.20
CA ILE A 31 -8.79 -2.43 -16.36
C ILE A 31 -8.54 -3.69 -15.55
N GLY A 32 -9.60 -4.41 -15.19
CA GLY A 32 -9.49 -5.73 -14.60
C GLY A 32 -10.82 -6.46 -14.54
N SER A 33 -10.77 -7.64 -13.94
CA SER A 33 -11.90 -8.52 -13.67
C SER A 33 -11.88 -8.99 -12.22
N VAL A 34 -13.07 -9.18 -11.65
CA VAL A 34 -13.28 -9.76 -10.32
C VAL A 34 -13.87 -11.16 -10.48
N THR A 35 -13.32 -12.12 -9.75
CA THR A 35 -13.89 -13.46 -9.63
C THR A 35 -14.22 -13.73 -8.16
N PRO A 36 -15.46 -14.11 -7.81
CA PRO A 36 -15.80 -14.40 -6.42
C PRO A 36 -15.02 -15.60 -5.89
N ALA A 37 -14.55 -15.49 -4.64
CA ALA A 37 -13.76 -16.48 -3.92
C ALA A 37 -14.22 -16.54 -2.45
N GLY A 38 -15.38 -17.19 -2.21
CA GLY A 38 -16.02 -17.19 -0.89
C GLY A 38 -16.61 -15.82 -0.56
N ASP A 39 -16.25 -15.26 0.59
CA ASP A 39 -16.64 -13.91 1.03
C ASP A 39 -15.72 -12.80 0.49
N GLU A 40 -14.77 -13.17 -0.38
CA GLU A 40 -13.74 -12.30 -0.94
C GLU A 40 -13.74 -12.39 -2.48
N TYR A 41 -12.88 -11.62 -3.11
CA TYR A 41 -12.68 -11.62 -4.56
C TYR A 41 -11.23 -11.92 -4.92
N ASN A 42 -11.05 -12.57 -6.06
CA ASN A 42 -9.78 -12.59 -6.78
C ASN A 42 -9.82 -11.53 -7.87
N LEU A 43 -8.71 -10.83 -8.06
CA LEU A 43 -8.54 -9.82 -9.09
C LEU A 43 -7.55 -10.29 -10.14
N ASP A 44 -7.88 -10.04 -11.40
CA ASP A 44 -6.93 -10.05 -12.52
C ASP A 44 -7.02 -8.67 -13.18
N ALA A 45 -5.93 -7.90 -13.13
CA ALA A 45 -5.91 -6.52 -13.62
C ALA A 45 -4.68 -6.25 -14.48
N GLN A 46 -4.83 -5.31 -15.43
CA GLN A 46 -3.85 -5.02 -16.48
C GLN A 46 -3.59 -3.52 -16.59
N ILE A 47 -2.45 -3.19 -17.17
CA ILE A 47 -1.96 -1.81 -17.33
C ILE A 47 -1.87 -1.16 -15.95
N CYS A 48 -1.09 -1.81 -15.09
CA CYS A 48 -0.94 -1.48 -13.69
C CYS A 48 0.38 -0.77 -13.45
N ASP A 49 0.33 0.31 -12.68
CA ASP A 49 1.49 0.97 -12.11
C ASP A 49 1.41 0.88 -10.58
N GLY A 50 2.54 0.65 -9.92
CA GLY A 50 2.60 0.57 -8.46
C GLY A 50 3.52 -0.50 -7.93
N SER A 51 3.40 -0.77 -6.62
CA SER A 51 4.24 -1.73 -5.93
C SER A 51 3.58 -2.26 -4.66
N GLY A 52 3.91 -3.51 -4.32
CA GLY A 52 3.53 -4.14 -3.06
C GLY A 52 3.15 -5.60 -3.25
N ALA A 53 3.21 -6.36 -2.17
CA ALA A 53 2.87 -7.79 -2.19
C ALA A 53 1.81 -8.18 -1.16
N PHE A 54 1.71 -7.44 -0.04
CA PHE A 54 0.79 -7.75 1.06
C PHE A 54 0.03 -6.52 1.49
N LEU A 55 -1.25 -6.69 1.83
CA LEU A 55 -2.17 -5.61 2.24
C LEU A 55 -2.08 -4.42 1.27
N VAL A 56 -2.42 -4.71 0.02
CA VAL A 56 -2.20 -3.83 -1.12
C VAL A 56 -3.53 -3.22 -1.54
N ASP A 57 -3.56 -1.90 -1.67
CA ASP A 57 -4.73 -1.19 -2.18
C ASP A 57 -4.65 -1.14 -3.71
N VAL A 58 -5.67 -1.65 -4.40
CA VAL A 58 -5.73 -1.76 -5.86
C VAL A 58 -6.88 -0.90 -6.37
N THR A 59 -6.58 0.10 -7.19
CA THR A 59 -7.58 0.93 -7.87
C THR A 59 -7.70 0.50 -9.33
N ILE A 60 -8.90 0.09 -9.75
CA ILE A 60 -9.23 -0.21 -11.15
C ILE A 60 -10.05 0.94 -11.71
N THR A 61 -9.57 1.59 -12.77
CA THR A 61 -10.18 2.83 -13.27
C THR A 61 -11.31 2.63 -14.29
N ARG A 62 -11.37 1.50 -15.00
CA ARG A 62 -12.36 1.24 -16.05
C ARG A 62 -12.81 -0.22 -16.09
N GLY A 63 -13.99 -0.44 -16.66
CA GLY A 63 -14.56 -1.78 -16.86
C GLY A 63 -15.48 -2.22 -15.70
N PRO A 64 -15.98 -3.47 -15.75
CA PRO A 64 -16.95 -3.98 -14.78
C PRO A 64 -16.37 -4.15 -13.37
N ALA A 65 -15.05 -4.26 -13.24
CA ALA A 65 -14.35 -4.31 -11.95
C ALA A 65 -13.88 -2.93 -11.47
N ALA A 66 -14.30 -1.83 -12.08
CA ALA A 66 -13.87 -0.49 -11.65
C ALA A 66 -14.25 -0.22 -10.19
N GLY A 67 -13.28 0.29 -9.42
CA GLY A 67 -13.41 0.48 -7.98
C GLY A 67 -12.08 0.33 -7.25
N ASP A 68 -12.13 0.51 -5.94
CA ASP A 68 -10.99 0.38 -5.04
C ASP A 68 -11.12 -0.90 -4.21
N TYR A 69 -10.03 -1.64 -4.11
CA TYR A 69 -9.99 -2.92 -3.41
C TYR A 69 -8.79 -3.00 -2.48
N ARG A 70 -8.98 -3.61 -1.33
CA ARG A 70 -7.92 -4.06 -0.44
C ARG A 70 -7.66 -5.53 -0.69
N CYS A 71 -6.51 -5.86 -1.25
CA CYS A 71 -6.09 -7.25 -1.44
C CYS A 71 -5.14 -7.69 -0.32
N ARG A 72 -5.37 -8.90 0.19
CA ARG A 72 -4.46 -9.50 1.17
C ARG A 72 -3.09 -9.75 0.55
N MET A 73 -3.06 -10.26 -0.69
CA MET A 73 -1.84 -10.51 -1.44
C MET A 73 -2.01 -10.05 -2.89
N VAL A 74 -0.94 -9.53 -3.49
CA VAL A 74 -0.86 -9.22 -4.91
C VAL A 74 0.44 -9.77 -5.49
N MET A 75 0.34 -10.39 -6.67
CA MET A 75 1.48 -10.80 -7.48
C MET A 75 1.52 -9.92 -8.73
N HIS A 76 2.66 -9.25 -8.95
CA HIS A 76 2.86 -8.36 -10.09
C HIS A 76 3.75 -9.01 -11.15
N PHE A 77 3.32 -8.91 -12.41
CA PHE A 77 3.99 -9.39 -13.59
C PHE A 77 4.54 -8.20 -14.41
N PRO A 78 5.81 -7.83 -14.23
CA PRO A 78 6.38 -6.61 -14.83
C PRO A 78 6.56 -6.70 -16.35
N LEU A 79 6.48 -7.88 -16.95
CA LEU A 79 6.56 -8.04 -18.41
C LEU A 79 5.24 -7.70 -19.12
N THR A 80 4.12 -7.75 -18.38
CA THR A 80 2.76 -7.57 -18.91
C THR A 80 2.03 -6.42 -18.22
N ASP A 81 2.70 -5.71 -17.31
CA ASP A 81 2.13 -4.67 -16.45
C ASP A 81 0.79 -5.11 -15.84
N SER A 82 0.74 -6.35 -15.36
CA SER A 82 -0.48 -6.98 -14.87
C SER A 82 -0.31 -7.52 -13.46
N ILE A 83 -1.42 -7.60 -12.72
CA ILE A 83 -1.43 -8.13 -11.36
C ILE A 83 -2.49 -9.21 -11.19
N ILE A 84 -2.21 -10.15 -10.29
CA ILE A 84 -3.19 -11.06 -9.73
C ILE A 84 -3.32 -10.77 -8.24
N GLY A 85 -4.52 -10.42 -7.79
CA GLY A 85 -4.85 -10.17 -6.39
C GLY A 85 -5.64 -11.32 -5.77
N ASP A 86 -5.30 -11.69 -4.55
CA ASP A 86 -5.99 -12.71 -3.74
C ASP A 86 -6.55 -12.11 -2.45
N GLY A 87 -7.72 -12.60 -2.03
CA GLY A 87 -8.39 -12.15 -0.82
C GLY A 87 -8.72 -10.66 -0.86
N CYS A 88 -9.23 -10.19 -2.00
CA CYS A 88 -9.56 -8.80 -2.23
C CYS A 88 -10.97 -8.47 -1.74
N ARG A 89 -11.13 -7.27 -1.16
CA ARG A 89 -12.41 -6.74 -0.70
C ARG A 89 -12.56 -5.28 -1.12
N PRO A 90 -13.75 -4.81 -1.50
CA PRO A 90 -13.97 -3.40 -1.80
C PRO A 90 -13.69 -2.54 -0.55
N ILE A 91 -13.16 -1.33 -0.75
CA ILE A 91 -12.88 -0.34 0.32
C ILE A 91 -13.45 1.04 0.01
#